data_AF-A0ABD0RXW7-F1
#
_entry.id   AF-A0ABD0RXW7-F1
#
_cell.length_a   1.000
_cell.length_b   1.000
_cell.length_c   1.000
_cell.angle_alpha   90.00
_cell.angle_beta   90.00
_cell.angle_gamma   90.00
#
_symmetry.space_group_name_H-M   'P 1'
#
loop_
_entity.id
_entity.type
_entity.pdbx_description
1 polymer ?
#
loop_
_entity_poly.entity_id
_entity_poly.type
_entity_poly.pdbx_seq_one_letter_code
_entity_poly.pdbx_strand_id
1 'polypeptide(L)' 'MGKSATGNTILDRKYFEVKGLPESVTRKCSAGEVTVDGQKVIVIDTPGLYDTSLKTKDLK' A
#
# COMPACT_ATOMS: atom_id res chain seq x y z
N MET A 1 -8.71 -3.06 -3.97
CA MET A 1 -8.02 -2.45 -5.13
C MET A 1 -7.97 -0.94 -4.92
N GLY A 2 -6.85 -0.24 -5.15
CA GLY A 2 -6.79 1.23 -5.13
C GLY A 2 -5.86 1.87 -4.10
N LYS A 3 -5.71 1.30 -2.88
CA LYS A 3 -4.88 1.90 -1.81
C LYS A 3 -3.43 2.16 -2.23
N SER A 4 -2.74 1.12 -2.69
CA SER A 4 -1.35 1.17 -3.16
C SER A 4 -1.17 2.11 -4.36
N ALA A 5 -2.16 2.14 -5.27
CA ALA A 5 -2.14 3.04 -6.42
C ALA A 5 -2.23 4.51 -6.00
N THR A 6 -3.15 4.83 -5.08
CA THR A 6 -3.26 6.18 -4.49
C THR A 6 -1.99 6.55 -3.74
N GLY A 7 -1.37 5.62 -3.00
CA GLY A 7 -0.10 5.86 -2.33
C GLY A 7 1.02 6.25 -3.29
N ASN A 8 1.09 5.61 -4.46
CA ASN A 8 2.05 5.99 -5.51
C ASN A 8 1.79 7.38 -6.09
N THR A 9 0.52 7.78 -6.21
CA THR A 9 0.14 9.15 -6.61
C THR A 9 0.58 10.17 -5.57
N ILE A 10 0.37 9.89 -4.28
CA ILE A 10 0.80 10.79 -3.19
C ILE A 10 2.32 10.94 -3.16
N LEU A 11 3.05 9.85 -3.37
CA LEU A 11 4.52 9.85 -3.34
C LEU A 11 5.17 10.34 -4.65
N ASP A 12 4.36 10.61 -5.68
CA ASP A 12 4.79 10.93 -7.05
C ASP A 12 5.83 9.95 -7.62
N ARG A 13 5.72 8.66 -7.25
CA ARG A 13 6.60 7.58 -7.72
C ARG A 13 5.95 6.21 -7.58
N LYS A 14 6.41 5.25 -8.37
CA LYS A 14 6.02 3.83 -8.23
C LYS A 14 6.76 3.19 -7.06
N TYR A 15 6.22 3.32 -5.85
CA TYR A 15 6.79 2.77 -4.62
C TYR A 15 6.10 1.47 -4.20
N PHE A 16 4.77 1.46 -4.13
CA PHE A 16 3.96 0.30 -3.80
C PHE A 16 3.63 -0.53 -5.05
N GLU A 17 3.61 -1.85 -4.90
CA GLU A 17 3.19 -2.76 -5.96
C GLU A 17 1.68 -2.59 -6.24
N VAL A 18 1.31 -2.53 -7.52
CA VAL A 18 -0.09 -2.46 -7.96
C VAL A 18 -0.32 -3.54 -9.01
N LYS A 19 -1.39 -4.32 -8.86
CA LYS A 19 -1.88 -5.24 -9.90
C LYS A 19 -3.24 -4.79 -10.42
N GLY A 20 -3.49 -5.06 -11.70
CA GLY A 20 -4.77 -4.81 -12.38
C GLY A 20 -5.86 -5.84 -12.09
N LEU A 21 -5.63 -6.75 -11.13
CA LEU A 21 -6.59 -7.78 -10.72
C LEU A 21 -7.15 -7.45 -9.33
N PRO A 22 -8.38 -7.89 -9.02
CA PRO A 22 -9.02 -7.66 -7.71
C PRO A 22 -8.34 -8.43 -6.56
N GLU A 23 -7.44 -9.37 -6.89
CA GLU A 23 -6.57 -10.02 -5.92
C GLU A 23 -5.65 -9.00 -5.25
N SER A 24 -5.64 -9.02 -3.93
CA SER A 24 -4.74 -8.15 -3.17
C SER A 24 -3.31 -8.64 -3.28
N VAL A 25 -2.42 -7.69 -3.50
CA VAL A 25 -0.98 -7.93 -3.65
C VAL A 25 -0.24 -7.64 -2.34
N THR A 26 -0.76 -6.70 -1.55
CA THR A 26 -0.15 -6.23 -0.33
C THR A 26 -0.38 -7.23 0.80
N ARG A 27 0.62 -8.09 1.06
CA ARG A 27 0.60 -9.08 2.16
C ARG A 27 1.23 -8.57 3.46
N LYS A 28 1.94 -7.45 3.41
CA LYS A 28 2.60 -6.81 4.54
C LYS A 28 2.41 -5.30 4.47
N CYS A 29 2.40 -4.63 5.61
CA CYS A 29 2.43 -3.18 5.64
C CYS A 29 3.75 -2.67 5.06
N SER A 30 3.71 -1.55 4.35
CA SER A 30 4.89 -0.86 3.82
C SER A 30 4.71 0.65 3.95
N ALA A 31 5.81 1.37 4.12
CA ALA A 31 5.80 2.81 4.34
C ALA A 31 6.71 3.52 3.34
N GLY A 32 6.17 4.47 2.59
CA GLY A 32 6.93 5.35 1.72
C GLY A 32 6.89 6.77 2.24
N GLU A 33 7.97 7.52 2.03
CA GLU A 33 8.07 8.91 2.48
C GLU A 33 8.38 9.86 1.30
N VAL A 34 7.88 11.09 1.41
CA VAL A 34 8.20 12.21 0.50
C VAL A 34 8.20 13.51 1.31
N THR A 35 9.03 14.47 0.90
CA THR A 35 9.00 15.84 1.45
C THR A 35 8.36 16.76 0.41
N VAL A 36 7.28 17.43 0.78
CA VAL A 36 6.56 18.40 -0.06
C VAL A 36 6.55 19.73 0.68
N ASP A 37 7.04 20.79 0.03
CA ASP A 37 7.13 22.14 0.63
C ASP A 37 7.81 22.18 2.01
N GLY A 38 8.84 21.34 2.20
CA GLY A 38 9.55 21.19 3.47
C GLY A 38 8.83 20.37 4.54
N GLN A 39 7.62 19.88 4.28
CA GLN A 39 6.87 19.00 5.18
C GLN A 39 7.07 17.53 4.81
N LYS A 40 7.40 16.71 5.81
CA LYS A 40 7.54 15.26 5.62
C LYS A 40 6.17 14.59 5.64
N VAL A 41 5.84 13.86 4.58
CA VAL A 41 4.64 13.02 4.45
C VAL A 41 5.06 11.55 4.46
N ILE A 42 4.40 10.77 5.31
CA ILE A 42 4.59 9.31 5.40
C ILE A 42 3.29 8.64 4.95
N VAL A 43 3.37 7.80 3.92
CA VAL A 43 2.26 7.02 3.39
C VAL A 43 2.43 5.58 3.82
N ILE A 44 1.44 5.02 4.52
CA ILE A 44 1.44 3.63 4.98
C ILE A 44 0.42 2.85 4.15
N ASP A 45 0.90 1.98 3.26
CA ASP A 45 0.05 1.01 2.57
C ASP A 45 -0.15 -0.23 3.44
N THR A 46 -1.39 -0.69 3.50
CA THR A 46 -1.82 -1.77 4.38
C THR A 46 -2.52 -2.88 3.58
N PRO A 47 -2.38 -4.15 3.99
CA PRO A 47 -3.20 -5.23 3.48
C PRO A 47 -4.70 -4.88 3.56
N GLY A 48 -5.51 -5.40 2.64
CA GLY A 48 -6.97 -5.20 2.71
C GLY A 48 -7.56 -5.90 3.94
N LEU A 49 -8.48 -5.24 4.65
CA LEU A 49 -9.19 -5.85 5.79
C LEU A 49 -10.05 -7.07 5.37
N TYR A 50 -10.61 -7.02 4.17
CA TYR A 50 -11.44 -8.07 3.56
C TYR A 50 -10.73 -8.77 2.42
N ASP A 51 -9.41 -8.88 2.55
CA ASP A 51 -8.60 -9.54 1.56
C ASP A 51 -8.86 -11.05 1.63
N THR A 52 -9.64 -11.57 0.68
CA THR A 52 -9.97 -13.00 0.55
C THR A 52 -8.75 -13.90 0.35
N SER A 53 -7.55 -13.32 0.22
CA SER A 53 -6.27 -14.02 0.12
C SER A 53 -5.51 -14.16 1.45
N LEU A 54 -5.92 -13.49 2.52
CA LEU A 54 -5.32 -13.63 3.85
C LEU A 54 -5.76 -14.94 4.49
N LYS A 55 -4.87 -15.94 4.53
CA LYS A 55 -5.08 -17.14 5.35
C LYS A 55 -4.78 -16.76 6.79
N THR A 56 -5.54 -17.32 7.74
CA THR A 56 -5.44 -17.09 9.19
C THR A 56 -4.04 -17.30 9.80
N LYS A 57 -3.10 -17.87 9.04
CA LYS A 57 -1.72 -18.13 9.43
C LYS A 57 -0.80 -16.91 9.32
N ASP A 58 -1.22 -15.85 8.64
CA ASP A 58 -0.42 -14.63 8.42
C ASP A 58 -0.67 -13.53 9.49
N LEU A 59 -1.56 -13.79 10.46
CA LEU A 59 -1.96 -12.87 11.55
C LEU A 59 -1.22 -13.11 12.88
N LYS A 60 -0.01 -13.68 12.83
CA LYS A 60 0.72 -14.09 14.04
C LYS A 60 1.64 -13.01 14.59
#